data_AF-A0A183EYD3-F1
#
_entry.id   AF-A0A183EYD3-F1
#
_cell.length_a   1.000
_cell.length_b   1.000
_cell.length_c   1.000
_cell.angle_alpha   90.00
_cell.angle_beta   90.00
_cell.angle_gamma   90.00
#
_symmetry.space_group_name_H-M   'P 1'
#
loop_
_entity.id
_entity.type
_entity.pdbx_description
1 polymer ?
#
loop_
_entity_poly.entity_id
_entity_poly.type
_entity_poly.pdbx_seq_one_letter_code
_entity_poly.pdbx_strand_id
1 'polypeptide(L)'
;LKFLSLVWVIVGHSFAWIQVSYVENVEEYRADLSNSFFSTLITNHTLSVANFFLISATLTSYTWFNKTRKCFRACIRIIHQYNLEKPTWYSCSYWLRFYRHRLIRLWPAYLYSLSVLTFRSSTAMYHSIWSAGDPYVQCIPHWWQNILFINIFGGNECLGWTWYISVEFIFFAFSPIFLLLLRDKTMYGYVLSFTVIITSSVIVGLQLYVNNYPASPLPWTRTVNYDPSFYKVRFP
;
A
#
# COMPACT_ATOMS: atom_id res chain seq x y z
N LEU A 1 16.13 4.56 5.59
CA LEU A 1 15.45 3.89 4.45
C LEU A 1 13.93 3.95 4.54
N LYS A 2 13.27 3.29 5.51
CA LYS A 2 11.79 3.35 5.62
C LYS A 2 11.22 4.76 5.77
N PHE A 3 11.87 5.61 6.57
CA PHE A 3 11.48 7.02 6.71
C PHE A 3 11.54 7.78 5.38
N LEU A 4 12.66 7.69 4.66
CA LEU A 4 12.84 8.37 3.37
C LEU A 4 11.83 7.91 2.31
N SER A 5 11.56 6.60 2.25
CA SER A 5 10.53 6.05 1.35
C SER A 5 9.14 6.54 1.74
N LEU A 6 8.81 6.63 3.04
CA LEU A 6 7.54 7.16 3.51
C LEU A 6 7.39 8.66 3.20
N VAL A 7 8.44 9.46 3.39
CA VAL A 7 8.44 10.89 3.00
C VAL A 7 8.21 11.01 1.49
N TRP A 8 8.87 10.19 0.68
CA TRP A 8 8.70 10.21 -0.76
C TRP A 8 7.28 9.79 -1.18
N VAL A 9 6.69 8.77 -0.53
CA VAL A 9 5.29 8.39 -0.72
C VAL A 9 4.35 9.57 -0.40
N ILE A 10 4.54 10.26 0.73
CA ILE A 10 3.72 11.41 1.13
C ILE A 10 3.83 12.54 0.11
N VAL A 11 5.05 12.94 -0.26
CA VAL A 11 5.27 13.99 -1.25
C VAL A 11 4.59 13.63 -2.56
N GLY A 12 4.78 12.41 -3.05
CA GLY A 12 4.16 11.95 -4.28
C GLY A 12 2.63 12.00 -4.26
N HIS A 13 1.99 11.50 -3.19
CA HIS A 13 0.53 11.52 -3.07
C HIS A 13 -0.02 12.94 -2.92
N SER A 14 0.66 13.83 -2.21
CA SER A 14 0.22 15.23 -2.09
C SER A 14 0.15 15.92 -3.45
N PHE A 15 1.19 15.77 -4.28
CA PHE A 15 1.21 16.34 -5.64
C PHE A 15 0.27 15.59 -6.61
N ALA A 16 0.08 14.28 -6.42
CA ALA A 16 -0.86 13.49 -7.23
C ALA A 16 -2.33 13.88 -6.98
N TRP A 17 -2.73 14.16 -5.74
CA TRP A 17 -4.14 14.42 -5.42
C TRP A 17 -4.53 15.90 -5.48
N ILE A 18 -3.55 16.83 -5.48
CA ILE A 18 -3.84 18.27 -5.62
C ILE A 18 -4.39 18.62 -7.01
N GLN A 19 -3.96 17.89 -8.05
CA GLN A 19 -4.31 18.16 -9.45
C GLN A 19 -5.80 17.99 -9.76
N VAL A 20 -6.55 17.21 -8.95
CA VAL A 20 -7.93 16.83 -9.26
C VAL A 20 -8.94 17.86 -8.75
N SER A 21 -8.62 18.58 -7.67
CA SER A 21 -9.63 19.34 -6.93
C SER A 21 -9.22 20.74 -6.46
N TYR A 22 -7.95 21.14 -6.61
CA TYR A 22 -7.42 22.37 -6.00
C TYR A 22 -6.62 23.28 -6.95
N VAL A 23 -6.44 22.88 -8.20
CA VAL A 23 -5.66 23.63 -9.20
C VAL A 23 -6.57 23.96 -10.38
N GLU A 24 -6.70 25.25 -10.71
CA GLU A 24 -7.49 25.70 -11.87
C GLU A 24 -6.74 25.44 -13.19
N ASN A 25 -5.42 25.70 -13.22
CA ASN A 25 -4.57 25.51 -14.41
C ASN A 25 -3.86 24.14 -14.41
N VAL A 26 -4.63 23.05 -14.50
CA VAL A 26 -4.08 21.68 -14.36
C VAL A 26 -3.05 21.33 -15.43
N GLU A 27 -3.22 21.82 -16.67
CA GLU A 27 -2.29 21.52 -17.78
C GLU A 27 -0.93 22.20 -17.61
N GLU A 28 -0.90 23.44 -17.10
CA GLU A 28 0.34 24.17 -16.80
C GLU A 28 1.11 23.49 -15.66
N TYR A 29 0.38 23.10 -14.59
CA TYR A 29 0.93 22.32 -13.48
C TYR A 29 1.56 21.00 -13.94
N ARG A 30 0.89 20.27 -14.84
CA ARG A 30 1.42 19.03 -15.42
C ARG A 30 2.68 19.27 -16.25
N ALA A 31 2.69 20.32 -17.06
CA ALA A 31 3.86 20.68 -17.87
C ALA A 31 5.09 20.94 -16.98
N ASP A 32 4.94 21.75 -15.93
CA ASP A 32 6.03 22.07 -14.99
C ASP A 32 6.58 20.83 -14.26
N LEU A 33 5.70 19.92 -13.87
CA LEU A 33 6.09 18.65 -13.24
C LEU A 33 6.75 17.66 -14.21
N SER A 34 6.57 17.84 -15.53
CA SER A 34 7.19 16.98 -16.53
C SER A 34 8.58 17.46 -16.97
N ASN A 35 8.88 18.75 -16.82
CA ASN A 35 10.04 19.38 -17.47
C ASN A 35 11.37 19.23 -16.70
N SER A 36 11.34 18.84 -15.42
CA SER A 36 12.54 18.83 -14.55
C SER A 36 12.91 17.45 -14.00
N PHE A 37 14.21 17.23 -13.80
CA PHE A 37 14.73 15.99 -13.19
C PHE A 37 14.19 15.75 -11.77
N PHE A 38 14.16 16.77 -10.92
CA PHE A 38 13.61 16.65 -9.57
C PHE A 38 12.10 16.38 -9.59
N SER A 39 11.39 16.93 -10.57
CA SER A 39 9.97 16.64 -10.76
C SER A 39 9.74 15.18 -11.20
N THR A 40 10.70 14.56 -11.87
CA THR A 40 10.66 13.11 -12.19
C THR A 40 10.62 12.23 -10.94
N LEU A 41 11.22 12.66 -9.82
CA LEU A 41 11.10 11.96 -8.54
C LEU A 41 9.66 12.03 -8.01
N ILE A 42 8.99 13.17 -8.17
CA ILE A 42 7.62 13.37 -7.72
C ILE A 42 6.64 12.60 -8.60
N THR A 43 6.80 12.68 -9.92
CA THR A 43 5.89 12.03 -10.88
C THR A 43 5.97 10.50 -10.81
N ASN A 44 7.16 9.93 -10.51
CA ASN A 44 7.37 8.48 -10.28
C ASN A 44 7.06 8.01 -8.83
N HIS A 45 6.10 8.61 -8.16
CA HIS A 45 5.73 8.22 -6.79
C HIS A 45 5.26 6.76 -6.64
N THR A 46 4.72 6.12 -7.70
CA THR A 46 4.31 4.71 -7.67
C THR A 46 5.49 3.77 -7.39
N LEU A 47 6.69 4.12 -7.89
CA LEU A 47 7.93 3.40 -7.59
C LEU A 47 8.30 3.51 -6.11
N SER A 48 8.02 4.66 -5.48
CA SER A 48 8.23 4.84 -4.04
C SER A 48 7.37 3.88 -3.21
N VAL A 49 6.11 3.69 -3.60
CA VAL A 49 5.20 2.75 -2.93
C VAL A 49 5.69 1.30 -3.08
N ALA A 50 6.16 0.92 -4.27
CA ALA A 50 6.74 -0.41 -4.50
C ALA A 50 7.98 -0.65 -3.63
N ASN A 51 8.87 0.34 -3.54
CA ASN A 51 10.05 0.28 -2.67
C ASN A 51 9.67 0.18 -1.19
N PHE A 52 8.64 0.91 -0.76
CA PHE A 52 8.14 0.84 0.61
C PHE A 52 7.68 -0.58 0.96
N PHE A 53 6.89 -1.21 0.08
CA PHE A 53 6.45 -2.59 0.27
C PHE A 53 7.62 -3.58 0.29
N LEU A 54 8.59 -3.43 -0.61
CA LEU A 54 9.78 -4.29 -0.66
C LEU A 54 10.61 -4.19 0.62
N ILE A 55 10.91 -2.97 1.10
CA ILE A 55 11.66 -2.75 2.34
C ILE A 55 10.87 -3.28 3.55
N SER A 56 9.54 -3.16 3.53
CA SER A 56 8.69 -3.71 4.58
C SER A 56 8.66 -5.22 4.62
N ALA A 57 8.56 -5.89 3.47
CA ALA A 57 8.60 -7.34 3.35
C ALA A 57 9.97 -7.91 3.75
N THR A 58 11.05 -7.34 3.25
CA THR A 58 12.43 -7.77 3.54
C THR A 58 12.79 -7.60 5.03
N LEU A 59 12.39 -6.49 5.66
CA LEU A 59 12.61 -6.32 7.10
C LEU A 59 11.79 -7.32 7.93
N THR A 60 10.54 -7.58 7.53
CA THR A 60 9.67 -8.54 8.22
C THR A 60 10.25 -9.95 8.13
N SER A 61 10.70 -10.38 6.95
CA SER A 61 11.33 -11.68 6.79
C SER A 61 12.65 -11.78 7.55
N TYR A 62 13.53 -10.78 7.44
CA TYR A 62 14.81 -10.76 8.14
C TYR A 62 14.63 -10.85 9.66
N THR A 63 13.75 -10.03 10.24
CA THR A 63 13.50 -10.03 11.70
C THR A 63 12.89 -11.36 12.16
N TRP A 64 11.96 -11.92 11.41
CA TRP A 64 11.35 -13.22 11.72
C TRP A 64 12.37 -14.36 11.65
N PHE A 65 13.12 -14.50 10.55
CA PHE A 65 14.13 -15.54 10.40
C PHE A 65 15.26 -15.40 11.42
N ASN A 66 15.71 -14.18 11.72
CA ASN A 66 16.74 -13.95 12.73
C ASN A 66 16.26 -14.37 14.13
N LYS A 67 15.01 -14.05 14.48
CA LYS A 67 14.39 -14.48 15.75
C LYS A 67 14.29 -16.01 15.82
N THR A 68 13.84 -16.66 14.75
CA THR A 68 13.73 -18.12 14.65
C THR A 68 15.10 -18.80 14.73
N ARG A 69 16.13 -18.28 14.07
CA ARG A 69 17.52 -18.80 14.13
C ARG A 69 18.13 -18.66 15.53
N LYS A 70 17.94 -17.53 16.20
CA LYS A 70 18.42 -17.32 17.58
C LYS A 70 17.77 -18.30 18.55
N CYS A 71 16.45 -18.51 18.42
CA CYS A 71 15.71 -19.48 19.21
C CYS A 71 16.24 -20.91 19.00
N PHE A 72 16.52 -21.28 17.74
CA PHE A 72 17.10 -22.59 17.40
C PHE A 72 18.50 -22.79 18.02
N ARG A 73 19.40 -21.79 17.92
CA ARG A 73 20.74 -21.86 18.53
C ARG A 73 20.72 -21.90 20.05
N ALA A 74 19.78 -21.18 20.69
CA ALA A 74 19.60 -21.23 22.14
C ALA A 74 19.07 -22.59 22.61
N CYS A 75 18.15 -23.20 21.86
CA CYS A 75 17.60 -24.54 22.13
C CYS A 75 18.67 -25.64 22.05
N ILE A 76 19.62 -25.54 21.10
CA ILE A 76 20.77 -26.47 21.02
C ILE A 76 21.71 -26.33 22.24
N ARG A 77 21.85 -25.12 22.81
CA ARG A 77 22.74 -24.87 23.97
C ARG A 77 22.08 -25.20 25.32
N ILE A 78 20.75 -25.20 25.40
CA ILE A 78 19.99 -25.41 26.63
C ILE A 78 19.04 -26.57 26.37
N ILE A 79 19.58 -27.79 26.40
CA ILE A 79 18.80 -29.02 26.13
C ILE A 79 17.76 -29.32 27.23
N HIS A 80 17.70 -28.59 28.37
CA HIS A 80 16.90 -29.07 29.50
C HIS A 80 15.65 -28.29 29.97
N GLN A 81 15.31 -27.05 29.57
CA GLN A 81 14.21 -26.39 30.32
C GLN A 81 13.36 -25.29 29.65
N TYR A 82 13.19 -25.20 28.33
CA TYR A 82 12.13 -24.32 27.81
C TYR A 82 11.51 -24.86 26.52
N ASN A 83 10.23 -25.25 26.60
CA ASN A 83 9.33 -25.50 25.47
C ASN A 83 9.12 -24.20 24.66
N LEU A 84 10.13 -23.81 23.90
CA LEU A 84 9.99 -22.76 22.88
C LEU A 84 9.38 -23.41 21.64
N GLU A 85 8.05 -23.45 21.61
CA GLU A 85 7.27 -24.00 20.51
C GLU A 85 7.71 -23.37 19.18
N LYS A 86 8.13 -24.23 18.25
CA LYS A 86 8.37 -23.84 16.86
C LYS A 86 7.04 -23.32 16.31
N PRO A 87 6.95 -22.07 15.82
CA PRO A 87 5.67 -21.53 15.39
C PRO A 87 5.17 -22.33 14.18
N THR A 88 4.07 -23.05 14.35
CA THR A 88 3.40 -23.77 13.27
C THR A 88 2.17 -22.99 12.83
N TRP A 89 1.48 -23.47 11.80
CA TRP A 89 0.20 -22.92 11.35
C TRP A 89 -0.86 -22.90 12.47
N TYR A 90 -0.80 -23.88 13.38
CA TYR A 90 -1.75 -24.03 14.48
C TYR A 90 -1.45 -23.13 15.69
N SER A 91 -0.31 -22.43 15.72
CA SER A 91 0.09 -21.56 16.82
C SER A 91 -0.66 -20.20 16.78
N CYS A 92 -1.98 -20.21 16.99
CA CYS A 92 -2.83 -19.01 16.94
C CYS A 92 -2.34 -17.89 17.88
N SER A 93 -1.91 -18.23 19.10
CA SER A 93 -1.41 -17.24 20.08
C SER A 93 -0.15 -16.50 19.59
N TYR A 94 0.75 -17.21 18.90
CA TYR A 94 1.96 -16.62 18.31
C TYR A 94 1.60 -15.63 17.20
N TRP A 95 0.74 -16.04 16.27
CA TRP A 95 0.31 -15.20 15.15
C TRP A 95 -0.51 -13.99 15.63
N LEU A 96 -1.40 -14.17 16.61
CA LEU A 96 -2.15 -13.06 17.19
C LEU A 96 -1.20 -12.02 17.84
N ARG A 97 -0.16 -12.46 18.55
CA ARG A 97 0.86 -11.55 19.09
C ARG A 97 1.66 -10.85 17.97
N PHE A 98 1.95 -11.55 16.89
CA PHE A 98 2.64 -11.01 15.71
C PHE A 98 1.83 -9.88 15.05
N TYR A 99 0.52 -10.07 14.86
CA TYR A 99 -0.36 -9.05 14.28
C TYR A 99 -0.66 -7.89 15.23
N ARG A 100 -0.96 -8.19 16.50
CA ARG A 100 -1.33 -7.19 17.51
C ARG A 100 -0.26 -6.11 17.68
N HIS A 101 1.02 -6.50 17.73
CA HIS A 101 2.11 -5.55 17.90
C HIS A 101 2.16 -4.52 16.75
N ARG A 102 1.84 -4.95 15.53
CA ARG A 102 1.81 -4.05 14.37
C ARG A 102 0.58 -3.16 14.39
N LEU A 103 -0.59 -3.72 14.70
CA LEU A 103 -1.85 -2.97 14.78
C LEU A 103 -1.79 -1.84 15.81
N ILE A 104 -1.34 -2.11 17.03
CA ILE A 104 -1.25 -1.11 18.10
C ILE A 104 -0.33 0.06 17.71
N ARG A 105 0.71 -0.21 16.91
CA ARG A 105 1.62 0.84 16.44
C ARG A 105 1.01 1.70 15.33
N LEU A 106 0.22 1.11 14.43
CA LEU A 106 -0.29 1.78 13.23
C LEU A 106 -1.62 2.49 13.47
N TRP A 107 -2.53 1.86 14.23
CA TRP A 107 -3.87 2.37 14.46
C TRP A 107 -3.95 3.79 15.02
N PRO A 108 -3.20 4.17 16.07
CA PRO A 108 -3.38 5.49 16.68
C PRO A 108 -3.12 6.64 15.70
N ALA A 109 -2.03 6.54 14.93
CA ALA A 109 -1.68 7.56 13.94
C ALA A 109 -2.68 7.56 12.77
N TYR A 110 -3.10 6.38 12.31
CA TYR A 110 -4.04 6.26 11.21
C TYR A 110 -5.44 6.80 11.57
N LEU A 111 -6.01 6.37 12.70
CA LEU A 111 -7.31 6.83 13.20
C LEU A 111 -7.32 8.33 13.51
N TYR A 112 -6.20 8.86 14.02
CA TYR A 112 -6.04 10.30 14.21
C TYR A 112 -6.08 11.04 12.86
N SER A 113 -5.29 10.61 11.88
CA SER A 113 -5.28 11.24 10.55
C SER A 113 -6.64 11.17 9.86
N LEU A 114 -7.34 10.03 9.99
CA LEU A 114 -8.65 9.78 9.41
C LEU A 114 -9.69 10.71 10.03
N SER A 115 -9.74 10.78 11.37
CA SER A 115 -10.71 11.61 12.08
C SER A 115 -10.47 13.10 11.81
N VAL A 116 -9.23 13.57 11.95
CA VAL A 116 -8.91 14.98 11.71
C VAL A 116 -9.28 15.40 10.30
N LEU A 117 -8.92 14.63 9.27
CA LEU A 117 -9.18 15.02 7.89
C LEU A 117 -10.65 14.91 7.50
N THR A 118 -11.37 13.91 8.02
CA THR A 118 -12.82 13.76 7.77
C THR A 118 -13.62 14.91 8.39
N PHE A 119 -13.33 15.29 9.64
CA PHE A 119 -14.10 16.33 10.33
C PHE A 119 -13.63 17.75 10.02
N ARG A 120 -12.33 17.95 9.75
CA ARG A 120 -11.80 19.26 9.37
C ARG A 120 -12.18 19.65 7.95
N SER A 121 -12.28 18.71 7.01
CA SER A 121 -12.77 19.02 5.66
C SER A 121 -14.19 19.60 5.68
N SER A 122 -15.07 19.07 6.54
CA SER A 122 -16.44 19.59 6.74
C SER A 122 -16.51 21.01 7.32
N THR A 123 -15.49 21.48 8.04
CA THR A 123 -15.54 22.75 8.80
C THR A 123 -14.61 23.84 8.25
N ALA A 124 -13.55 23.47 7.53
CA ALA A 124 -12.50 24.39 7.08
C ALA A 124 -12.61 24.77 5.58
N MET A 125 -13.45 24.10 4.81
CA MET A 125 -13.61 24.34 3.37
C MET A 125 -14.70 25.38 3.11
N TYR A 126 -14.33 26.57 2.64
CA TYR A 126 -15.27 27.64 2.26
C TYR A 126 -15.84 27.46 0.84
N HIS A 127 -15.25 26.56 0.04
CA HIS A 127 -15.63 26.29 -1.34
C HIS A 127 -16.08 24.83 -1.50
N SER A 128 -17.07 24.58 -2.38
CA SER A 128 -17.54 23.22 -2.66
C SER A 128 -16.46 22.42 -3.37
N ILE A 129 -15.89 21.42 -2.70
CA ILE A 129 -15.06 20.41 -3.36
C ILE A 129 -15.99 19.48 -4.16
N TRP A 130 -15.48 18.96 -5.27
CA TRP A 130 -16.15 17.91 -6.02
C TRP A 130 -16.48 16.71 -5.11
N SER A 131 -17.72 16.22 -5.11
CA SER A 131 -18.20 15.23 -4.13
C SER A 131 -17.40 13.92 -4.09
N ALA A 132 -16.74 13.56 -5.20
CA ALA A 132 -15.84 12.41 -5.28
C ALA A 132 -14.50 12.60 -4.53
N GLY A 133 -14.10 13.85 -4.28
CA GLY A 133 -12.85 14.19 -3.59
C GLY A 133 -13.06 14.69 -2.15
N ASP A 134 -14.29 14.80 -1.67
CA ASP A 134 -14.59 15.25 -0.32
C ASP A 134 -14.47 14.10 0.70
N PRO A 135 -13.47 14.15 1.61
CA PRO A 135 -13.31 13.11 2.63
C PRO A 135 -14.54 12.98 3.54
N TYR A 136 -15.27 14.06 3.80
CA TYR A 136 -16.44 14.00 4.67
C TYR A 136 -17.52 13.07 4.09
N VAL A 137 -17.82 13.22 2.80
CA VAL A 137 -18.84 12.44 2.09
C VAL A 137 -18.40 10.99 1.88
N GLN A 138 -17.12 10.77 1.55
CA GLN A 138 -16.59 9.44 1.23
C GLN A 138 -16.27 8.59 2.48
N CYS A 139 -15.78 9.20 3.55
CA CYS A 139 -15.30 8.47 4.74
C CYS A 139 -16.42 8.05 5.69
N ILE A 140 -17.48 8.85 5.85
CA ILE A 140 -18.59 8.54 6.77
C ILE A 140 -19.29 7.21 6.46
N PRO A 141 -19.64 6.86 5.21
CA PRO A 141 -20.28 5.56 4.95
C PRO A 141 -19.31 4.37 5.08
N HIS A 142 -18.00 4.60 4.87
CA HIS A 142 -16.98 3.54 4.80
C HIS A 142 -15.99 3.54 5.97
N TRP A 143 -16.33 4.19 7.08
CA TRP A 143 -15.45 4.32 8.25
C TRP A 143 -14.92 2.97 8.75
N TRP A 144 -15.80 1.96 8.81
CA TRP A 144 -15.46 0.63 9.31
C TRP A 144 -14.45 -0.11 8.40
N GLN A 145 -14.54 0.08 7.08
CA GLN A 145 -13.61 -0.51 6.12
C GLN A 145 -12.20 0.05 6.28
N ASN A 146 -12.11 1.35 6.60
CA ASN A 146 -10.86 2.03 6.86
C ASN A 146 -10.25 1.56 8.19
N ILE A 147 -11.04 1.43 9.27
CA ILE A 147 -10.56 0.91 10.56
C ILE A 147 -9.97 -0.51 10.43
N LEU A 148 -10.61 -1.36 9.62
CA LEU A 148 -10.19 -2.74 9.39
C LEU A 148 -9.13 -2.91 8.30
N PHE A 149 -8.68 -1.82 7.64
CA PHE A 149 -7.71 -1.86 6.54
C PHE A 149 -8.15 -2.70 5.33
N ILE A 150 -9.45 -2.66 5.00
CA ILE A 150 -10.06 -3.41 3.89
C ILE A 150 -10.74 -2.50 2.87
N ASN A 151 -10.43 -1.20 2.89
CA ASN A 151 -10.97 -0.20 1.94
C ASN A 151 -10.75 -0.60 0.46
N ILE A 152 -9.70 -1.37 0.14
CA ILE A 152 -9.40 -1.85 -1.22
C ILE A 152 -10.51 -2.73 -1.81
N PHE A 153 -11.23 -3.49 -0.97
CA PHE A 153 -12.31 -4.38 -1.42
C PHE A 153 -13.64 -3.64 -1.57
N GLY A 154 -13.80 -2.53 -0.87
CA GLY A 154 -15.02 -1.72 -0.90
C GLY A 154 -15.13 -0.79 -2.09
N GLY A 155 -14.07 -0.65 -2.90
CA GLY A 155 -14.02 0.29 -4.03
C GLY A 155 -14.02 1.76 -3.60
N ASN A 156 -13.93 2.06 -2.31
CA ASN A 156 -14.08 3.40 -1.76
C ASN A 156 -12.83 3.80 -0.97
N GLU A 157 -12.03 4.66 -1.58
CA GLU A 157 -10.86 5.26 -0.97
C GLU A 157 -11.29 6.55 -0.27
N CYS A 158 -11.69 6.42 1.00
CA CYS A 158 -12.02 7.57 1.86
C CYS A 158 -10.98 8.70 1.76
N LEU A 159 -9.69 8.36 1.76
CA LEU A 159 -8.60 9.24 1.34
C LEU A 159 -7.78 8.51 0.28
N GLY A 160 -7.40 9.18 -0.80
CA GLY A 160 -6.68 8.55 -1.93
C GLY A 160 -5.29 7.99 -1.63
N TRP A 161 -4.77 8.13 -0.40
CA TRP A 161 -3.55 7.44 0.05
C TRP A 161 -3.83 6.33 1.07
N THR A 162 -5.09 6.12 1.48
CA THR A 162 -5.43 5.05 2.44
C THR A 162 -5.26 3.65 1.83
N TRP A 163 -5.34 3.51 0.50
CA TRP A 163 -5.22 2.22 -0.18
C TRP A 163 -3.87 1.54 0.08
N TYR A 164 -2.75 2.28 0.08
CA TYR A 164 -1.43 1.67 0.22
C TYR A 164 -1.23 1.10 1.63
N ILE A 165 -1.83 1.74 2.65
CA ILE A 165 -1.78 1.29 4.05
C ILE A 165 -2.52 -0.05 4.18
N SER A 166 -3.68 -0.16 3.54
CA SER A 166 -4.45 -1.40 3.53
C SER A 166 -3.73 -2.54 2.82
N VAL A 167 -3.12 -2.24 1.66
CA VAL A 167 -2.28 -3.21 0.94
C VAL A 167 -1.09 -3.66 1.81
N GLU A 168 -0.43 -2.74 2.53
CA GLU A 168 0.66 -3.09 3.46
C GLU A 168 0.19 -4.04 4.58
N PHE A 169 -1.03 -3.87 5.07
CA PHE A 169 -1.60 -4.74 6.09
C PHE A 169 -1.96 -6.12 5.52
N ILE A 170 -2.57 -6.17 4.34
CA ILE A 170 -2.93 -7.41 3.64
C ILE A 170 -1.67 -8.23 3.32
N PHE A 171 -0.62 -7.61 2.77
CA PHE A 171 0.65 -8.30 2.51
C PHE A 171 1.30 -8.83 3.78
N PHE A 172 1.19 -8.07 4.89
CA PHE A 172 1.66 -8.55 6.18
C PHE A 172 0.80 -9.69 6.73
N ALA A 173 -0.51 -9.66 6.51
CA ALA A 173 -1.44 -10.73 6.88
C ALA A 173 -1.09 -12.05 6.16
N PHE A 174 -0.77 -11.99 4.87
CA PHE A 174 -0.35 -13.15 4.07
C PHE A 174 1.12 -13.56 4.26
N SER A 175 1.95 -12.71 4.89
CA SER A 175 3.38 -13.00 5.09
C SER A 175 3.70 -14.35 5.76
N PRO A 176 2.93 -14.87 6.73
CA PRO A 176 3.21 -16.19 7.34
C PRO A 176 3.25 -17.33 6.33
N ILE A 177 2.46 -17.25 5.27
CA ILE A 177 2.39 -18.29 4.24
C ILE A 177 3.77 -18.46 3.60
N PHE A 178 4.34 -17.35 3.15
CA PHE A 178 5.67 -17.33 2.54
C PHE A 178 6.77 -17.68 3.56
N LEU A 179 6.67 -17.16 4.79
CA LEU A 179 7.68 -17.39 5.83
C LEU A 179 7.76 -18.86 6.27
N LEU A 180 6.59 -19.49 6.51
CA LEU A 180 6.51 -20.89 6.93
C LEU A 180 6.93 -21.84 5.80
N LEU A 181 6.46 -21.62 4.57
CA LEU A 181 6.86 -22.43 3.41
C LEU A 181 8.36 -22.34 3.17
N LEU A 182 8.93 -21.13 3.18
CA LEU A 182 10.36 -20.94 2.95
C LEU A 182 11.22 -21.55 4.08
N ARG A 183 10.71 -21.59 5.32
CA ARG A 183 11.38 -22.26 6.44
C ARG A 183 11.33 -23.78 6.32
N ASP A 184 10.15 -24.34 6.06
CA ASP A 184 9.92 -25.79 6.13
C ASP A 184 10.38 -26.49 4.86
N LYS A 185 10.11 -25.89 3.69
CA LYS A 185 10.43 -26.42 2.37
C LYS A 185 10.83 -25.29 1.41
N THR A 186 12.10 -24.92 1.40
CA THR A 186 12.66 -23.82 0.59
C THR A 186 12.23 -23.83 -0.87
N MET A 187 12.26 -25.00 -1.53
CA MET A 187 11.85 -25.14 -2.94
C MET A 187 10.40 -24.73 -3.18
N TYR A 188 9.47 -25.16 -2.31
CA TYR A 188 8.06 -24.77 -2.43
C TYR A 188 7.86 -23.28 -2.15
N GLY A 189 8.63 -22.71 -1.22
CA GLY A 189 8.65 -21.26 -0.98
C GLY A 189 9.07 -20.47 -2.22
N TYR A 190 10.13 -20.92 -2.92
CA TYR A 190 10.56 -20.29 -4.17
C TYR A 190 9.51 -20.43 -5.28
N VAL A 191 9.00 -21.64 -5.51
CA VAL A 191 7.97 -21.89 -6.53
C VAL A 191 6.74 -21.03 -6.30
N LEU A 192 6.23 -20.96 -5.06
CA LEU A 192 5.10 -20.10 -4.72
C LEU A 192 5.41 -18.62 -5.02
N SER A 193 6.59 -18.13 -4.62
CA SER A 193 6.99 -16.74 -4.82
C SER A 193 7.07 -16.38 -6.31
N PHE A 194 7.73 -17.21 -7.12
CA PHE A 194 7.80 -17.01 -8.57
C PHE A 194 6.43 -17.08 -9.23
N THR A 195 5.58 -18.03 -8.82
CA THR A 195 4.24 -18.17 -9.36
C THR A 195 3.40 -16.92 -9.07
N VAL A 196 3.45 -16.38 -7.85
CA VAL A 196 2.73 -15.16 -7.47
C VAL A 196 3.23 -13.94 -8.26
N ILE A 197 4.54 -13.81 -8.48
CA ILE A 197 5.11 -12.69 -9.26
C ILE A 197 4.69 -12.76 -10.73
N ILE A 198 4.77 -13.95 -11.34
CA ILE A 198 4.39 -14.13 -12.75
C ILE A 198 2.89 -13.90 -12.92
N THR A 199 2.06 -14.52 -12.07
CA THR A 199 0.61 -14.38 -12.15
C THR A 199 0.16 -12.94 -11.93
N SER A 200 0.73 -12.22 -10.96
CA SER A 200 0.39 -10.81 -10.74
C SER A 200 0.76 -9.94 -11.94
N SER A 201 1.96 -10.13 -12.51
CA SER A 201 2.43 -9.37 -13.67
C SER A 201 1.58 -9.63 -14.91
N VAL A 202 1.21 -10.89 -15.15
CA VAL A 202 0.34 -11.29 -16.27
C VAL A 202 -1.06 -10.72 -16.10
N ILE A 203 -1.66 -10.81 -14.89
CA ILE A 203 -3.00 -10.27 -14.63
C ILE A 203 -3.03 -8.77 -14.89
N VAL A 204 -2.04 -8.02 -14.39
CA VAL A 204 -1.95 -6.57 -14.63
C VAL A 204 -1.79 -6.28 -16.11
N GLY A 205 -0.89 -6.98 -16.82
CA GLY A 205 -0.69 -6.80 -18.26
C GLY A 205 -1.97 -7.08 -19.07
N LEU A 206 -2.69 -8.15 -18.74
CA LEU A 206 -3.97 -8.48 -19.38
C LEU A 206 -5.05 -7.44 -19.07
N GLN A 207 -5.13 -6.94 -17.84
CA GLN A 207 -6.09 -5.90 -17.48
C GLN A 207 -5.81 -4.60 -18.23
N LEU A 208 -4.54 -4.22 -18.38
CA LEU A 208 -4.14 -3.05 -19.17
C LEU A 208 -4.54 -3.22 -20.65
N TYR A 209 -4.30 -4.40 -21.22
CA TYR A 209 -4.64 -4.71 -22.61
C TYR A 209 -6.16 -4.73 -22.86
N VAL A 210 -6.92 -5.48 -22.07
CA VAL A 210 -8.38 -5.64 -22.28
C VAL A 210 -9.14 -4.35 -22.07
N ASN A 211 -8.72 -3.53 -21.09
CA ASN A 211 -9.42 -2.28 -20.77
C ASN A 211 -8.85 -1.05 -21.50
N ASN A 212 -7.83 -1.22 -22.35
CA ASN A 212 -7.11 -0.11 -23.00
C ASN A 212 -6.66 0.96 -22.00
N TYR A 213 -6.15 0.55 -20.84
CA TYR A 213 -5.68 1.50 -19.82
C TYR A 213 -4.37 2.16 -20.27
N PRO A 214 -4.14 3.44 -19.91
CA PRO A 214 -2.87 4.09 -20.16
C PRO A 214 -1.73 3.41 -19.40
N ALA A 215 -0.51 3.47 -19.96
CA ALA A 215 0.68 2.86 -19.36
C ALA A 215 1.04 3.45 -17.98
N SER A 216 0.56 4.66 -17.66
CA SER A 216 0.68 5.26 -16.32
C SER A 216 -0.70 5.62 -15.75
N PRO A 217 -0.92 5.41 -14.45
CA PRO A 217 -2.19 5.75 -13.79
C PRO A 217 -2.42 7.26 -13.69
N LEU A 218 -1.34 8.06 -13.73
CA LEU A 218 -1.39 9.52 -13.81
C LEU A 218 -0.62 9.96 -15.07
N PRO A 219 -1.32 10.44 -16.11
CA PRO A 219 -0.66 11.03 -17.27
C PRO A 219 -0.18 12.43 -16.92
N TRP A 220 1.14 12.59 -16.74
CA TRP A 220 1.79 13.90 -16.56
C TRP A 220 2.06 14.61 -17.90
N THR A 221 2.13 13.84 -18.98
CA THR A 221 2.27 14.33 -20.36
C THR A 221 1.30 13.59 -21.26
N ARG A 222 0.77 14.27 -22.29
CA ARG A 222 -0.02 13.60 -23.33
C ARG A 222 0.91 12.75 -24.18
N THR A 223 0.67 11.44 -24.22
CA THR A 223 1.38 10.55 -25.13
C THR A 223 0.82 10.71 -26.55
N VAL A 224 1.66 10.51 -27.56
CA VAL A 224 1.30 10.68 -28.99
C VAL A 224 0.15 9.76 -29.42
N ASN A 225 -0.07 8.66 -28.69
CA ASN A 225 -1.14 7.68 -28.91
C ASN A 225 -2.30 7.80 -27.90
N TYR A 226 -2.44 8.95 -27.22
CA TYR A 226 -3.52 9.16 -26.27
C TYR A 226 -4.86 9.27 -27.01
N ASP A 227 -5.72 8.25 -26.86
CA ASP A 227 -7.08 8.29 -27.36
C ASP A 227 -8.03 8.92 -26.30
N PRO A 228 -8.52 10.15 -26.52
CA PRO A 228 -9.43 10.82 -25.59
C PRO A 228 -10.82 10.16 -25.50
N SER A 229 -11.14 9.20 -26.39
CA SER A 229 -12.40 8.44 -26.33
C SER A 229 -12.52 7.60 -25.05
N PHE A 230 -11.40 7.22 -24.43
CA PHE A 230 -11.33 6.45 -23.20
C PHE A 230 -12.15 7.07 -22.05
N TYR A 231 -12.08 8.38 -21.85
CA TYR A 231 -12.78 9.07 -20.75
C TYR A 231 -14.26 9.35 -21.05
N LYS A 232 -14.66 9.37 -22.34
CA LYS A 232 -16.05 9.67 -22.74
C LYS A 232 -17.02 8.51 -22.55
N VAL A 233 -16.53 7.26 -22.50
CA VAL A 233 -17.39 6.07 -22.48
C VAL A 233 -17.70 5.59 -21.06
N ARG A 234 -16.86 5.93 -20.07
CA ARG A 234 -16.91 5.32 -18.73
C ARG A 234 -17.31 6.26 -17.59
N PHE A 235 -17.35 7.56 -17.84
CA PHE A 235 -17.90 8.56 -16.92
C PHE A 235 -18.98 9.37 -17.67
N PRO A 236 -20.24 8.91 -17.67
CA PRO A 236 -21.36 9.71 -18.16
C PRO A 236 -21.61 10.96 -17.29
#